data_AF-K1XRH1-F1
#
_entry.id   AF-K1XRH1-F1
#
_cell.length_a   1.000
_cell.length_b   1.000
_cell.length_c   1.000
_cell.angle_alpha   90.00
_cell.angle_beta   90.00
_cell.angle_gamma   90.00
#
_symmetry.space_group_name_H-M   'P 1'
#
loop_
_entity.id
_entity.type
_entity.pdbx_description
1 polymer ?
#
loop_
_entity_poly.entity_id
_entity_poly.type
_entity_poly.pdbx_seq_one_letter_code
_entity_poly.pdbx_strand_id
1 'polypeptide(L)'
;PQILKMREGRRVRWLLDPRLPDLLALHKADAQGKEKKVYLGWHDEVKKLMEEELLKPPPPPRLLDGYEIMEHFKIQPGPEIGRLLEIVEEAQWDKTIKTKEEAFKLVEANLKK
;
A
#
# COMPACT_ATOMS: atom_id res chain seq x y z
N PRO A 1 -4.25 -0.91 15.83
CA PRO A 1 -4.18 -1.44 14.46
C PRO A 1 -2.81 -1.34 13.83
N GLN A 2 -2.46 -2.38 13.07
CA GLN A 2 -1.27 -2.40 12.24
C GLN A 2 -1.31 -1.30 11.15
N ILE A 3 -2.51 -0.86 10.73
CA ILE A 3 -2.74 0.17 9.69
C ILE A 3 -2.03 1.50 10.00
N LEU A 4 -2.09 2.00 11.24
CA LEU A 4 -1.45 3.28 11.57
C LEU A 4 0.09 3.22 11.51
N LYS A 5 0.67 2.02 11.58
CA LYS A 5 2.11 1.76 11.53
C LYS A 5 2.59 1.38 10.13
N MET A 6 1.70 1.33 9.13
CA MET A 6 2.06 0.96 7.76
C MET A 6 2.78 2.10 7.04
N ARG A 7 3.63 1.75 6.06
CA ARG A 7 4.15 2.68 5.05
C ARG A 7 2.98 3.40 4.36
N GLU A 8 3.17 4.67 3.99
CA GLU A 8 2.12 5.54 3.49
C GLU A 8 1.33 4.91 2.35
N GLY A 9 2.00 4.43 1.30
CA GLY A 9 1.32 3.85 0.16
C GLY A 9 0.47 2.63 0.47
N ARG A 10 0.99 1.75 1.34
CA ARG A 10 0.24 0.58 1.84
C ARG A 10 -0.95 1.03 2.68
N ARG A 11 -0.76 2.04 3.53
CA ARG A 11 -1.83 2.61 4.36
C ARG A 11 -2.94 3.21 3.50
N VAL A 12 -2.62 4.06 2.53
CA VAL A 12 -3.60 4.68 1.62
C VAL A 12 -4.37 3.61 0.85
N ARG A 13 -3.69 2.57 0.35
CA ARG A 13 -4.37 1.45 -0.32
C ARG A 13 -5.40 0.75 0.57
N TRP A 14 -5.09 0.56 1.85
CA TRP A 14 -6.04 0.02 2.82
C TRP A 14 -7.16 1.00 3.14
N LEU A 15 -6.84 2.29 3.32
CA LEU A 15 -7.81 3.36 3.59
C LEU A 15 -8.85 3.48 2.47
N LEU A 16 -8.43 3.28 1.22
CA LEU A 16 -9.29 3.35 0.04
C LEU A 16 -9.91 2.00 -0.38
N ASP A 17 -9.69 0.91 0.37
CA ASP A 17 -10.33 -0.37 0.07
C ASP A 17 -11.84 -0.28 0.38
N PRO A 18 -12.74 -0.57 -0.58
CA PRO A 18 -14.19 -0.46 -0.37
C PRO A 18 -14.74 -1.28 0.79
N ARG A 19 -14.02 -2.34 1.21
CA ARG A 19 -14.42 -3.24 2.30
C ARG A 19 -13.96 -2.75 3.67
N LEU A 20 -13.12 -1.71 3.74
CA LEU A 20 -12.57 -1.21 5.00
C LEU A 20 -13.66 -0.85 6.03
N PRO A 21 -14.78 -0.18 5.69
CA PRO A 21 -15.82 0.14 6.66
C PRO A 21 -16.40 -1.10 7.35
N ASP A 22 -16.67 -2.16 6.59
CA ASP A 22 -17.20 -3.43 7.10
C ASP A 22 -16.18 -4.14 8.00
N LEU A 23 -14.91 -4.16 7.58
CA LEU A 23 -13.82 -4.73 8.36
C LEU A 23 -13.58 -3.98 9.67
N LEU A 24 -13.71 -2.65 9.67
CA LEU A 24 -13.61 -1.83 10.88
C LEU A 24 -14.78 -2.06 11.84
N ALA A 25 -16.01 -2.20 11.31
CA ALA A 25 -17.19 -2.52 12.11
C ALA A 25 -17.06 -3.90 12.76
N LEU A 26 -16.62 -4.91 12.00
CA LEU A 26 -16.37 -6.27 12.49
C LEU A 26 -15.31 -6.26 13.61
N HIS A 27 -14.17 -5.61 13.38
CA HIS A 27 -13.12 -5.48 14.39
C HIS A 27 -13.61 -4.78 15.66
N LYS A 28 -14.46 -3.76 15.54
CA LYS A 28 -15.07 -3.06 16.68
C LYS A 28 -15.97 -3.98 17.50
N ALA A 29 -16.82 -4.78 16.83
CA ALA A 29 -17.70 -5.74 17.49
C ALA A 29 -16.89 -6.79 18.29
N ASP A 30 -15.85 -7.36 17.69
CA ASP A 30 -14.94 -8.32 18.34
C ASP A 30 -14.25 -7.71 19.57
N ALA A 31 -13.86 -6.44 19.50
CA ALA A 31 -13.19 -5.76 20.60
C ALA A 31 -14.13 -5.43 21.77
N GLN A 32 -15.39 -5.14 21.50
CA GLN A 32 -16.41 -4.85 22.51
C GLN A 32 -16.73 -6.07 23.38
N GLY A 33 -16.68 -7.28 22.81
CA GLY A 33 -16.88 -8.52 23.56
C GLY A 33 -15.79 -8.86 24.58
N LYS A 34 -14.69 -8.09 24.65
CA LYS A 34 -13.51 -8.37 25.51
C LYS A 34 -13.18 -7.27 26.52
N GLU A 35 -14.07 -6.30 26.75
CA GLU A 35 -13.86 -5.13 27.64
C GLU A 35 -12.59 -4.30 27.34
N LYS A 36 -12.16 -4.20 26.09
CA LYS A 36 -10.91 -3.48 25.77
C LYS A 36 -11.20 -2.07 25.24
N LYS A 37 -11.38 -1.09 26.14
CA LYS A 37 -11.52 0.34 25.82
C LYS A 37 -10.44 0.87 24.86
N VAL A 38 -9.23 0.30 24.93
CA VAL A 38 -8.10 0.62 24.05
C VAL A 38 -8.44 0.47 22.56
N TYR A 39 -9.38 -0.40 22.16
CA TYR A 39 -9.66 -0.70 20.75
C TYR A 39 -10.68 0.25 20.13
N LEU A 40 -11.47 0.95 20.96
CA LEU A 40 -12.49 1.89 20.48
C LEU A 40 -11.84 3.15 19.91
N GLY A 41 -10.81 3.70 20.55
CA GLY A 41 -10.13 4.91 20.08
C GLY A 41 -9.51 4.76 18.68
N TRP A 42 -9.06 3.55 18.34
CA TRP A 42 -8.49 3.28 17.03
C TRP A 42 -9.50 3.22 15.90
N HIS A 43 -10.75 2.80 16.18
CA HIS A 43 -11.79 2.75 15.16
C HIS A 43 -12.06 4.16 14.61
N ASP A 44 -12.24 5.12 15.52
CA ASP A 44 -12.55 6.50 15.16
C ASP A 44 -11.37 7.18 14.47
N GLU A 45 -10.14 6.87 14.89
CA GLU A 45 -8.92 7.35 14.23
C GLU A 45 -8.78 6.82 12.80
N VAL A 46 -8.95 5.51 12.56
CA VAL A 46 -8.85 4.94 11.20
C VAL A 46 -9.99 5.44 10.33
N LYS A 47 -11.21 5.57 10.87
CA LYS A 47 -12.36 6.13 10.15
C LYS A 47 -12.09 7.57 9.71
N LYS A 48 -11.57 8.42 10.61
CA LYS A 48 -11.20 9.80 10.30
C LYS A 48 -10.14 9.85 9.18
N LEU A 49 -9.09 9.03 9.27
CA LEU A 49 -8.05 8.97 8.23
C LEU A 49 -8.62 8.53 6.87
N MET A 50 -9.55 7.58 6.85
CA MET A 50 -10.23 7.16 5.62
C MET A 50 -11.02 8.33 5.01
N GLU A 51 -11.81 9.05 5.81
CA GLU A 51 -12.59 10.20 5.35
C GLU A 51 -11.68 11.31 4.79
N GLU A 52 -10.57 11.60 5.47
CA GLU A 52 -9.56 12.57 4.99
C GLU A 52 -8.90 12.12 3.67
N GLU A 53 -8.62 10.82 3.51
CA GLU A 53 -8.02 10.28 2.28
C GLU A 53 -9.00 10.30 1.10
N LEU A 54 -10.29 10.04 1.34
CA LEU A 54 -11.35 10.09 0.32
C LEU A 54 -11.57 11.50 -0.26
N LEU A 55 -11.16 12.55 0.45
CA LEU A 55 -11.21 13.93 -0.04
C LEU A 55 -10.03 14.28 -0.96
N LYS A 56 -8.98 13.45 -1.00
CA LYS A 56 -7.80 13.67 -1.85
C LYS A 56 -8.04 13.09 -3.25
N PRO A 57 -7.31 13.57 -4.27
CA PRO A 57 -7.25 12.87 -5.56
C PRO A 57 -6.81 11.42 -5.37
N PRO A 58 -7.33 10.48 -6.18
CA PRO A 58 -6.92 9.09 -6.09
C PRO A 58 -5.41 8.96 -6.33
N PRO A 59 -4.75 7.98 -5.69
CA PRO A 59 -3.33 7.77 -5.90
C PRO A 59 -3.04 7.46 -7.37
N PRO A 60 -1.86 7.85 -7.88
CA PRO A 60 -1.49 7.54 -9.25
C PRO A 60 -1.46 6.02 -9.46
N PRO A 61 -1.81 5.54 -10.67
CA PRO A 61 -1.67 4.13 -11.00
C PRO A 61 -0.21 3.71 -10.89
N ARG A 62 0.03 2.44 -10.58
CA ARG A 62 1.38 1.88 -10.51
C ARG A 62 2.13 2.13 -11.81
N LEU A 63 3.39 2.55 -11.70
CA LEU A 63 4.26 2.77 -12.86
C LEU A 63 4.59 1.46 -13.58
N LEU A 64 4.82 0.38 -12.83
CA LEU A 64 5.10 -0.94 -13.36
C LEU A 64 4.29 -2.01 -12.64
N ASP A 65 3.92 -3.05 -13.38
CA ASP A 65 3.47 -4.31 -12.83
C ASP A 65 4.56 -5.41 -12.92
N GLY A 66 4.28 -6.56 -12.31
CA GLY A 66 5.23 -7.67 -12.26
C GLY A 66 5.49 -8.30 -13.63
N TYR A 67 4.50 -8.31 -14.52
CA TYR A 67 4.64 -8.86 -15.87
C TYR A 67 5.58 -7.99 -16.71
N GLU A 68 5.46 -6.68 -16.62
CA GLU A 68 6.35 -5.73 -17.29
C GLU A 68 7.81 -5.94 -16.88
N ILE A 69 8.08 -6.14 -15.58
CA ILE A 69 9.43 -6.42 -15.08
C ILE A 69 9.95 -7.76 -15.62
N MET A 70 9.14 -8.81 -15.55
CA MET A 70 9.53 -10.15 -16.04
C MET A 70 9.83 -10.14 -17.54
N GLU A 71 8.99 -9.48 -18.33
CA GLU A 71 9.13 -9.42 -19.78
C GLU A 71 10.35 -8.59 -20.21
N HIS A 72 10.58 -7.45 -19.55
CA HIS A 72 11.66 -6.53 -19.89
C HIS A 72 13.03 -7.11 -19.53
N PHE A 73 13.18 -7.65 -18.32
CA PHE A 73 14.46 -8.16 -17.82
C PHE A 73 14.66 -9.68 -18.00
N LYS A 74 13.68 -10.38 -18.59
CA LYS A 74 13.69 -11.84 -18.80
C LYS A 74 13.88 -12.63 -17.50
N ILE A 75 13.24 -12.17 -16.43
CA ILE A 75 13.30 -12.77 -15.09
C ILE A 75 12.11 -13.71 -14.89
N GLN A 76 12.37 -14.88 -14.30
CA GLN A 76 11.31 -15.82 -13.94
C GLN A 76 10.47 -15.32 -12.75
N PRO A 77 9.19 -15.72 -12.64
CA PRO A 77 8.36 -15.35 -11.50
C PRO A 77 8.99 -15.81 -10.19
N GLY A 78 9.02 -14.92 -9.19
CA GLY A 78 9.58 -15.23 -7.89
C GLY A 78 9.53 -14.05 -6.90
N PRO A 79 9.98 -14.28 -5.65
CA PRO A 79 9.96 -13.26 -4.58
C PRO A 79 10.70 -11.97 -4.95
N GLU A 80 11.70 -12.08 -5.84
CA GLU A 80 12.49 -10.97 -6.32
C GLU A 80 11.63 -9.93 -7.07
N ILE A 81 10.65 -10.36 -7.87
CA ILE A 81 9.72 -9.45 -8.55
C ILE A 81 8.92 -8.64 -7.54
N GLY A 82 8.45 -9.28 -6.47
CA GLY A 82 7.76 -8.60 -5.37
C GLY A 82 8.64 -7.54 -4.71
N ARG A 83 9.91 -7.86 -4.43
CA ARG A 83 10.88 -6.91 -3.87
C ARG A 83 11.10 -5.71 -4.78
N LEU A 84 11.26 -5.94 -6.08
CA LEU A 84 11.46 -4.86 -7.07
C LEU A 84 10.22 -3.96 -7.19
N LEU A 85 9.02 -4.56 -7.18
CA LEU A 85 7.77 -3.79 -7.17
C LEU A 85 7.61 -2.96 -5.91
N GLU A 86 8.01 -3.46 -4.73
CA GLU A 86 7.98 -2.67 -3.50
C GLU A 86 8.92 -1.45 -3.60
N ILE A 87 10.11 -1.61 -4.17
CA ILE A 87 11.06 -0.50 -4.38
C ILE A 87 10.48 0.56 -5.32
N VAL A 88 9.85 0.13 -6.43
CA VAL A 88 9.21 1.04 -7.39
C VAL A 88 8.01 1.75 -6.75
N GLU A 89 7.17 1.02 -6.02
CA GLU A 89 6.00 1.59 -5.33
C GLU A 89 6.46 2.66 -4.32
N GLU A 90 7.48 2.38 -3.51
CA GLU A 90 8.06 3.35 -2.58
C GLU A 90 8.58 4.61 -3.28
N ALA A 91 9.41 4.44 -4.30
CA ALA A 91 9.95 5.56 -5.06
C ALA A 91 8.85 6.43 -5.70
N GLN A 92 7.76 5.79 -6.15
CA GLN A 92 6.59 6.47 -6.70
C GLN A 92 5.84 7.27 -5.62
N TRP A 93 5.66 6.73 -4.42
CA TRP A 93 5.05 7.43 -3.29
C TRP A 93 5.89 8.64 -2.85
N ASP A 94 7.21 8.47 -2.82
CA ASP A 94 8.17 9.54 -2.53
C ASP A 94 8.32 10.55 -3.68
N LYS A 95 7.63 10.34 -4.81
CA LYS A 95 7.68 11.16 -6.04
C LYS A 95 9.09 11.31 -6.62
N THR A 96 9.98 10.36 -6.30
CA THR A 96 11.35 10.30 -6.83
C THR A 96 11.39 9.73 -8.24
N ILE A 97 10.38 8.94 -8.60
CA ILE A 97 10.08 8.52 -9.97
C ILE A 97 8.65 8.91 -10.34
N LYS A 98 8.43 9.21 -11.61
CA LYS A 98 7.16 9.68 -12.17
C LYS A 98 6.82 9.00 -13.49
N THR A 99 7.78 8.34 -14.14
CA THR A 99 7.56 7.69 -15.44
C THR A 99 7.92 6.21 -15.43
N LYS A 100 7.42 5.47 -16.43
CA LYS A 100 7.75 4.05 -16.60
C LYS A 100 9.24 3.86 -16.86
N GLU A 101 9.87 4.74 -17.63
CA GLU A 101 11.30 4.65 -17.93
C GLU A 101 12.16 4.82 -16.68
N GLU A 102 11.80 5.75 -15.80
CA GLU A 102 12.47 5.94 -14.51
C GLU A 102 12.30 4.71 -13.61
N ALA A 103 11.10 4.11 -13.62
CA ALA A 103 10.83 2.88 -12.88
C ALA A 103 11.69 1.70 -13.39
N PHE A 104 11.83 1.52 -14.71
CA PHE A 104 12.69 0.48 -15.27
C PHE A 104 14.17 0.69 -14.89
N LYS A 105 14.68 1.92 -14.97
CA LYS A 105 16.05 2.24 -14.53
C LYS A 105 16.27 1.93 -13.05
N LEU A 106 15.27 2.23 -12.22
CA LEU A 106 15.33 1.92 -10.79
C LEU A 106 15.35 0.41 -10.55
N VAL A 107 14.55 -0.35 -11.29
CA VAL A 107 14.57 -1.82 -11.25
C VAL A 107 15.95 -2.35 -11.64
N GLU A 108 16.49 -1.89 -12.76
CA GLU A 108 17.82 -2.29 -13.27
C GLU A 108 18.92 -2.05 -12.22
N ALA A 109 18.94 -0.88 -11.59
CA ALA A 109 19.91 -0.53 -10.55
C ALA A 109 19.81 -1.43 -9.30
N ASN A 110 18.66 -2.09 -9.09
CA ASN A 110 18.38 -2.93 -7.94
C ASN A 110 18.41 -4.43 -8.26
N LEU A 111 18.66 -4.85 -9.50
CA LEU A 111 18.78 -6.26 -9.84
C LEU A 111 19.98 -6.90 -9.14
N LYS A 112 19.75 -8.02 -8.45
CA LYS A 112 20.85 -8.85 -7.95
C LYS A 112 21.50 -9.55 -9.14
N LYS A 113 22.81 -9.36 -9.29
CA LYS A 113 23.63 -10.13 -10.24
C LYS A 113 23.83 -11.56 -9.76
#